data_AF-R6W8K6-F1
#
_entry.id   AF-R6W8K6-F1
#
_cell.length_a   1.000
_cell.length_b   1.000
_cell.length_c   1.000
_cell.angle_alpha   90.00
_cell.angle_beta   90.00
_cell.angle_gamma   90.00
#
_symmetry.space_group_name_H-M   'P 1'
#
loop_
_entity.id
_entity.type
_entity.pdbx_description
1 polymer ?
#
loop_
_entity_poly.entity_id
_entity_poly.type
_entity_poly.pdbx_seq_one_letter_code
_entity_poly.pdbx_strand_id
1 'polypeptide(L)'
;MYLMDDDFDEEQQVFEKSEWQPKSPFGRFMKKLLKILKKLPKYIFFVIVTLVWVVIFATIALRSNDGIVKTPILSDKARTGYSETPDRFDVYEIHTSEYMNNDGTIQLIKNVYADNAHELEVGLRIKGHVGETLYCTLEDDNGNKFDVVYRVKRERDVTLTDSIRYQYVFERISFGNVYIDVSQNIINRDYSVDISGEFSKFESDIEDYSAYIDQSKDEFEQSLVKNKLYFKVYASEKSETPLFSCVIYDDDTPLEQFAFRLPDDEYIRQP
;
A
#
# COMPACT_ATOMS: atom_id res chain seq x y z
N MET A 1 -57.16 20.39 59.69
CA MET A 1 -56.61 21.73 59.97
C MET A 1 -55.26 21.51 60.63
N TYR A 2 -54.21 22.10 60.05
CA TYR A 2 -52.81 22.28 60.52
C TYR A 2 -52.67 22.43 62.06
N LEU A 3 -51.56 22.20 62.79
CA LEU A 3 -50.12 21.95 62.59
C LEU A 3 -49.47 21.67 63.98
N MET A 4 -48.17 21.34 63.97
CA MET A 4 -47.16 21.42 65.06
C MET A 4 -47.01 20.15 65.91
N ASP A 5 -45.92 19.40 65.73
CA ASP A 5 -44.51 19.66 66.14
C ASP A 5 -44.33 19.38 67.63
N ASP A 6 -43.60 18.31 67.96
CA ASP A 6 -42.35 18.39 68.73
C ASP A 6 -41.82 16.99 69.08
N ASP A 7 -40.52 16.85 68.82
CA ASP A 7 -39.53 16.04 69.53
C ASP A 7 -39.61 14.51 69.47
N PHE A 8 -38.92 13.95 68.47
CA PHE A 8 -38.29 12.64 68.59
C PHE A 8 -36.77 12.78 68.43
N ASP A 9 -36.06 12.57 69.54
CA ASP A 9 -34.62 12.68 69.69
C ASP A 9 -33.83 11.83 68.68
N GLU A 10 -32.86 12.49 68.06
CA GLU A 10 -31.79 11.88 67.26
C GLU A 10 -30.83 11.09 68.16
N GLU A 11 -30.92 9.75 68.13
CA GLU A 11 -29.75 8.90 68.39
C GLU A 11 -29.20 8.36 67.07
N GLN A 12 -28.49 9.21 66.32
CA GLN A 12 -27.53 8.74 65.32
C GLN A 12 -26.29 8.21 66.04
N GLN A 13 -26.19 6.88 66.15
CA GLN A 13 -24.91 6.22 66.43
C GLN A 13 -23.94 6.46 65.27
N VAL A 14 -23.11 7.49 65.41
CA VAL A 14 -21.96 7.72 64.55
C VAL A 14 -20.90 6.69 64.90
N PHE A 15 -20.86 5.60 64.14
CA PHE A 15 -19.67 4.73 64.10
C PHE A 15 -18.54 5.50 63.43
N GLU A 16 -17.73 6.20 64.22
CA GLU A 16 -16.42 6.68 63.77
C GLU A 16 -15.57 5.47 63.35
N LYS A 17 -15.40 5.29 62.04
CA LYS A 17 -14.33 4.46 61.49
C LYS A 17 -13.00 5.03 61.96
N SER A 18 -12.45 4.47 63.03
CA SER A 18 -11.07 4.75 63.43
C SER A 18 -10.11 4.27 62.33
N GLU A 19 -9.71 5.20 61.47
CA GLU A 19 -8.63 4.98 60.51
C GLU A 19 -7.35 4.70 61.28
N TRP A 20 -6.93 3.44 61.31
CA TRP A 20 -5.61 3.07 61.81
C TRP A 20 -4.53 3.71 60.92
N GLN A 21 -3.98 4.84 61.37
CA GLN A 21 -2.83 5.48 60.72
C GLN A 21 -1.53 4.85 61.24
N PRO A 22 -0.73 4.20 60.39
CA PRO A 22 0.56 3.68 60.83
C PRO A 22 1.49 4.84 61.24
N LYS A 23 1.85 4.89 62.51
CA LYS A 23 2.71 5.93 63.10
C LYS A 23 4.21 5.79 62.76
N SER A 24 4.62 4.77 62.01
CA SER A 24 6.04 4.57 61.64
C SER A 24 6.38 5.16 60.26
N PRO A 25 7.59 5.75 60.07
CA PRO A 25 8.08 6.21 58.77
C PRO A 25 8.01 5.12 57.70
N PHE A 26 8.27 3.87 58.11
CA PHE A 26 8.20 2.67 57.29
C PHE A 26 6.77 2.35 56.82
N GLY A 27 5.76 2.52 57.68
CA GLY A 27 4.36 2.28 57.32
C GLY A 27 3.81 3.30 56.32
N ARG A 28 4.22 4.57 56.41
CA ARG A 28 3.88 5.60 55.41
C ARG A 28 4.60 5.35 54.08
N PHE A 29 5.85 4.90 54.11
CA PHE A 29 6.61 4.50 52.93
C PHE A 29 5.96 3.30 52.22
N MET A 30 5.62 2.24 52.97
CA MET A 30 4.92 1.07 52.43
C MET A 30 3.56 1.42 51.84
N LYS A 31 2.78 2.32 52.45
CA LYS A 31 1.48 2.77 51.91
C LYS A 31 1.64 3.57 50.61
N LYS A 32 2.70 4.38 50.46
CA LYS A 32 3.06 5.06 49.20
C LYS A 32 3.54 4.07 48.14
N LEU A 33 4.39 3.13 48.53
CA LEU A 33 4.93 2.08 47.65
C LEU A 33 3.80 1.18 47.13
N LEU A 34 2.86 0.77 47.98
CA LEU A 34 1.69 -0.03 47.59
C LEU A 34 0.75 0.74 46.64
N LYS A 35 0.62 2.06 46.81
CA LYS A 35 -0.15 2.92 45.87
C LYS A 35 0.54 3.02 44.51
N ILE A 36 1.87 3.06 44.47
CA ILE A 36 2.66 3.05 43.23
C ILE A 36 2.59 1.67 42.57
N LEU A 37 2.78 0.59 43.35
CA LEU A 37 2.71 -0.80 42.89
C LEU A 37 1.33 -1.14 42.30
N LYS A 38 0.24 -0.62 42.87
CA LYS A 38 -1.12 -0.79 42.33
C LYS A 38 -1.35 -0.05 41.00
N LYS A 39 -0.58 1.00 40.72
CA LYS A 39 -0.64 1.74 39.45
C LYS A 39 0.33 1.18 38.41
N LEU A 40 1.34 0.43 38.83
CA LEU A 40 2.34 -0.22 37.97
C LEU A 40 1.74 -1.05 36.82
N PRO A 41 0.68 -1.87 37.02
CA PRO A 41 0.09 -2.66 35.93
C PRO A 41 -0.51 -1.78 34.83
N LYS A 42 -1.11 -0.65 35.21
CA LYS A 42 -1.65 0.31 34.24
C LYS A 42 -0.53 0.92 33.42
N TYR A 43 0.58 1.32 34.06
CA TYR A 43 1.74 1.86 33.34
C TYR A 43 2.41 0.82 32.43
N ILE A 44 2.54 -0.43 32.88
CA ILE A 44 3.07 -1.53 32.05
C ILE A 44 2.16 -1.75 30.83
N PHE A 45 0.83 -1.74 31.01
CA PHE A 45 -0.11 -1.84 29.90
C PHE A 45 0.05 -0.68 28.90
N PHE A 46 0.15 0.57 29.37
CA PHE A 46 0.40 1.72 28.48
C PHE A 46 1.74 1.64 27.75
N VAL A 47 2.79 1.14 28.40
CA VAL A 47 4.09 0.92 27.75
C VAL A 47 3.99 -0.15 26.67
N ILE A 48 3.29 -1.27 26.92
CA ILE A 48 3.07 -2.34 25.93
C ILE A 48 2.26 -1.80 24.74
N VAL A 49 1.15 -1.10 25.00
CA VAL A 49 0.32 -0.49 23.94
C VAL A 49 1.15 0.50 23.11
N THR A 50 1.97 1.32 23.75
CA THR A 50 2.86 2.26 23.05
C THR A 50 3.90 1.52 22.20
N LEU A 51 4.49 0.44 22.70
CA LEU A 51 5.42 -0.42 21.94
C LEU A 51 4.74 -1.03 20.71
N VAL A 52 3.52 -1.52 20.85
CA VAL A 52 2.72 -2.05 19.72
C VAL A 52 2.51 -0.95 18.68
N TRP A 53 2.11 0.26 19.10
CA TRP A 53 1.97 1.40 18.19
C TRP A 53 3.29 1.76 17.49
N VAL A 54 4.41 1.77 18.22
CA VAL A 54 5.74 2.03 17.63
C VAL A 54 6.08 0.99 16.58
N VAL A 55 5.80 -0.30 16.82
CA VAL A 55 6.03 -1.36 15.83
C VAL A 55 5.12 -1.18 14.61
N ILE A 56 3.84 -0.84 14.80
CA ILE A 56 2.90 -0.57 13.70
C ILE A 56 3.40 0.62 12.85
N PHE A 57 3.73 1.75 13.48
CA PHE A 57 4.23 2.93 12.77
C PHE A 57 5.58 2.68 12.10
N ALA A 58 6.50 1.97 12.75
CA ALA A 58 7.75 1.58 12.14
C ALA A 58 7.50 0.69 10.91
N THR A 59 6.57 -0.26 10.99
CA THR A 59 6.21 -1.13 9.85
C THR A 59 5.62 -0.32 8.69
N ILE A 60 4.75 0.65 8.97
CA ILE A 60 4.16 1.55 7.95
C ILE A 60 5.24 2.45 7.33
N ALA A 61 6.09 3.07 8.15
CA ALA A 61 7.18 3.92 7.68
C ALA A 61 8.19 3.14 6.83
N LEU A 62 8.52 1.90 7.21
CA LEU A 62 9.39 1.02 6.45
C LEU A 62 8.74 0.53 5.15
N ARG A 63 7.41 0.47 5.06
CA ARG A 63 6.69 0.14 3.81
C ARG A 63 6.55 1.32 2.85
N SER A 64 6.43 2.55 3.35
CA SER A 64 6.04 3.71 2.52
C SER A 64 7.18 4.58 2.00
N ASN A 65 8.42 4.38 2.48
CA ASN A 65 9.50 5.35 2.30
C ASN A 65 10.57 4.99 1.26
N ASP A 66 10.23 4.19 0.25
CA ASP A 66 11.14 4.00 -0.87
C ASP A 66 10.66 4.83 -2.05
N GLY A 67 11.42 5.86 -2.44
CA GLY A 67 11.06 6.76 -3.55
C GLY A 67 10.91 6.00 -4.87
N ILE A 68 11.60 4.87 -5.03
CA ILE A 68 11.43 3.96 -6.16
C ILE A 68 9.99 3.42 -6.28
N VAL A 69 9.23 3.33 -5.18
CA VAL A 69 7.83 2.87 -5.18
C VAL A 69 6.88 3.94 -5.73
N LYS A 70 7.25 5.21 -5.63
CA LYS A 70 6.36 6.33 -5.95
C LYS A 70 6.72 7.05 -7.25
N THR A 71 7.98 6.98 -7.65
CA THR A 71 8.50 7.71 -8.80
C THR A 71 8.70 6.76 -9.96
N PRO A 72 8.03 6.99 -11.11
CA PRO A 72 8.30 6.24 -12.33
C PRO A 72 9.71 6.52 -12.83
N ILE A 73 10.37 5.50 -13.37
CA ILE A 73 11.75 5.53 -13.82
C ILE A 73 11.84 4.98 -15.25
N LEU A 74 11.36 5.79 -16.19
CA LEU A 74 11.47 5.55 -17.64
C LEU A 74 12.94 5.51 -18.08
N SER A 75 13.24 4.97 -19.26
CA SER A 75 14.59 4.82 -19.82
C SER A 75 15.33 6.16 -19.99
N ASP A 76 16.66 6.09 -20.16
CA ASP A 76 17.49 7.28 -20.46
C ASP A 76 16.98 8.04 -21.69
N LYS A 77 16.54 7.32 -22.71
CA LYS A 77 16.00 7.90 -23.94
C LYS A 77 14.71 8.68 -23.65
N ALA A 78 13.79 8.08 -22.90
CA ALA A 78 12.53 8.72 -22.51
C ALA A 78 12.77 9.94 -21.61
N ARG A 79 13.65 9.83 -20.61
CA ARG A 79 14.04 10.95 -19.73
C ARG A 79 14.69 12.10 -20.49
N THR A 80 15.52 11.80 -21.50
CA THR A 80 16.11 12.81 -22.37
C THR A 80 15.02 13.49 -23.21
N GLY A 81 14.11 12.72 -23.80
CA GLY A 81 12.96 13.27 -24.54
C GLY A 81 12.08 14.19 -23.69
N TYR A 82 11.79 13.80 -22.44
CA TYR A 82 11.10 14.66 -21.48
C TYR A 82 11.88 15.94 -21.19
N SER A 83 13.21 15.86 -21.03
CA SER A 83 14.05 17.01 -20.71
C SER A 83 14.13 18.03 -21.85
N GLU A 84 14.07 17.56 -23.10
CA GLU A 84 14.10 18.40 -24.30
C GLU A 84 12.75 19.06 -24.58
N THR A 85 11.65 18.31 -24.41
CA THR A 85 10.29 18.78 -24.74
C THR A 85 9.27 18.35 -23.67
N PRO A 86 9.31 18.93 -22.46
CA PRO A 86 8.43 18.52 -21.35
C PRO A 86 6.95 18.76 -21.64
N ASP A 87 6.61 19.85 -22.34
CA ASP A 87 5.23 20.22 -22.68
C ASP A 87 4.57 19.28 -23.71
N ARG A 88 5.34 18.37 -24.30
CA ARG A 88 4.89 17.39 -25.30
C ARG A 88 5.22 15.98 -24.86
N PHE A 89 5.32 15.73 -23.57
CA PHE A 89 5.68 14.44 -23.02
C PHE A 89 4.56 13.97 -22.09
N ASP A 90 3.59 13.31 -22.69
CA ASP A 90 2.41 12.83 -21.99
C ASP A 90 2.69 11.47 -21.35
N VAL A 91 2.41 11.38 -20.04
CA VAL A 91 2.56 10.16 -19.26
C VAL A 91 1.24 9.85 -18.57
N TYR A 92 0.83 8.61 -18.70
CA TYR A 92 -0.43 8.07 -18.20
C TYR A 92 -0.15 7.01 -17.15
N GLU A 93 -0.80 7.08 -16.00
CA GLU A 93 -0.86 6.00 -15.03
C GLU A 93 -1.90 4.97 -15.48
N ILE A 94 -1.53 3.70 -15.47
CA ILE A 94 -2.36 2.58 -15.89
C ILE A 94 -2.96 1.92 -14.65
N HIS A 95 -4.28 1.93 -14.54
CA HIS A 95 -5.00 1.35 -13.42
C HIS A 95 -5.41 -0.09 -13.71
N THR A 96 -4.43 -1.00 -13.61
CA THR A 96 -4.62 -2.43 -13.85
C THR A 96 -5.55 -3.06 -12.80
N SER A 97 -6.54 -3.84 -13.23
CA SER A 97 -7.50 -4.53 -12.36
C SER A 97 -6.84 -5.67 -11.55
N GLU A 98 -6.03 -6.49 -12.21
CA GLU A 98 -5.27 -7.59 -11.61
C GLU A 98 -3.87 -7.14 -11.19
N TYR A 99 -3.75 -6.52 -10.02
CA TYR A 99 -2.50 -5.90 -9.57
C TYR A 99 -1.67 -6.79 -8.63
N MET A 100 -2.13 -7.97 -8.23
CA MET A 100 -1.44 -8.80 -7.24
C MET A 100 -1.72 -10.29 -7.46
N ASN A 101 -0.75 -11.15 -7.18
CA ASN A 101 -0.96 -12.59 -7.16
C ASN A 101 -1.70 -13.04 -5.87
N ASN A 102 -2.24 -14.26 -5.88
CA ASN A 102 -3.14 -14.75 -4.82
C ASN A 102 -2.54 -14.74 -3.39
N ASP A 103 -1.22 -14.91 -3.26
CA ASP A 103 -0.52 -14.94 -1.96
C ASP A 103 0.07 -13.58 -1.56
N GLY A 104 -0.07 -12.56 -2.41
CA GLY A 104 0.47 -11.21 -2.21
C GLY A 104 1.99 -11.12 -2.25
N THR A 105 2.66 -12.14 -2.77
CA THR A 105 4.13 -12.17 -2.93
C THR A 105 4.59 -11.22 -4.03
N ILE A 106 3.84 -11.10 -5.13
CA ILE A 106 4.12 -10.20 -6.25
C ILE A 106 2.96 -9.23 -6.40
N GLN A 107 3.28 -7.93 -6.42
CA GLN A 107 2.32 -6.86 -6.60
C GLN A 107 2.83 -5.84 -7.61
N LEU A 108 1.96 -5.42 -8.53
CA LEU A 108 2.16 -4.26 -9.39
C LEU A 108 2.01 -2.96 -8.58
N ILE A 109 2.91 -2.01 -8.79
CA ILE A 109 2.93 -0.72 -8.10
C ILE A 109 3.20 0.40 -9.10
N LYS A 110 2.18 1.23 -9.36
CA LYS A 110 2.28 2.42 -10.22
C LYS A 110 2.89 2.09 -11.60
N ASN A 111 2.05 1.58 -12.48
CA ASN A 111 2.40 1.29 -13.88
C ASN A 111 2.17 2.55 -14.70
N VAL A 112 3.07 2.88 -15.62
CA VAL A 112 2.94 4.08 -16.43
C VAL A 112 3.21 3.82 -17.91
N TYR A 113 2.54 4.58 -18.77
CA TYR A 113 2.78 4.63 -20.20
C TYR A 113 3.21 6.03 -20.61
N ALA A 114 4.36 6.14 -21.28
CA ALA A 114 4.82 7.38 -21.88
C ALA A 114 4.59 7.33 -23.40
N ASP A 115 3.60 8.06 -23.86
CA ASP A 115 3.11 7.98 -25.25
C ASP A 115 4.20 8.43 -26.24
N ASN A 116 4.84 9.57 -25.98
CA ASN A 116 5.88 10.09 -26.88
C ASN A 116 7.14 9.23 -26.94
N ALA A 117 7.40 8.41 -25.92
CA ALA A 117 8.53 7.48 -25.89
C ALA A 117 8.15 6.07 -26.37
N HIS A 118 6.84 5.78 -26.53
CA HIS A 118 6.30 4.44 -26.73
C HIS A 118 6.87 3.44 -25.72
N GLU A 119 6.86 3.84 -24.45
CA GLU A 119 7.47 3.10 -23.35
C GLU A 119 6.46 2.83 -22.25
N LEU A 120 6.33 1.56 -21.88
CA LEU A 120 5.49 1.11 -20.77
C LEU A 120 6.38 0.66 -19.62
N GLU A 121 6.28 1.33 -18.47
CA GLU A 121 7.00 0.97 -17.26
C GLU A 121 6.07 0.29 -16.25
N VAL A 122 6.53 -0.84 -15.75
CA VAL A 122 5.85 -1.67 -14.76
C VAL A 122 6.66 -1.63 -13.47
N GLY A 123 6.02 -1.14 -12.41
CA GLY A 123 6.59 -1.20 -11.08
C GLY A 123 6.18 -2.48 -10.37
N LEU A 124 7.10 -3.10 -9.65
CA LEU A 124 6.89 -4.34 -8.90
C LEU A 124 7.32 -4.19 -7.44
N ARG A 125 6.53 -4.79 -6.55
CA ARG A 125 6.91 -5.11 -5.17
C ARG A 125 6.87 -6.61 -4.99
N ILE A 126 8.00 -7.21 -4.67
CA ILE A 126 8.17 -8.64 -4.51
C ILE A 126 8.62 -8.96 -3.09
N LYS A 127 7.92 -9.83 -2.37
CA LYS A 127 8.25 -10.23 -1.00
C LYS A 127 9.14 -11.48 -1.00
N GLY A 128 10.20 -11.50 -0.18
CA GLY A 128 11.00 -12.71 0.08
C GLY A 128 12.04 -13.10 -0.98
N HIS A 129 12.01 -12.54 -2.19
CA HIS A 129 12.93 -12.87 -3.30
C HIS A 129 14.22 -12.01 -3.32
N VAL A 130 14.74 -11.62 -2.15
CA VAL A 130 15.99 -10.84 -2.06
C VAL A 130 17.16 -11.68 -2.58
N GLY A 131 17.98 -11.10 -3.47
CA GLY A 131 19.09 -11.78 -4.13
C GLY A 131 18.71 -12.57 -5.40
N GLU A 132 17.42 -12.69 -5.72
CA GLU A 132 16.94 -13.41 -6.91
C GLU A 132 16.60 -12.44 -8.05
N THR A 133 16.86 -12.85 -9.29
CA THR A 133 16.45 -12.07 -10.47
C THR A 133 15.28 -12.77 -11.14
N LEU A 134 14.08 -12.21 -11.02
CA LEU A 134 12.92 -12.72 -11.73
C LEU A 134 12.96 -12.30 -13.20
N TYR A 135 12.38 -13.11 -14.07
CA TYR A 135 12.28 -12.81 -15.50
C TYR A 135 10.90 -12.26 -15.81
N CYS A 136 10.83 -11.11 -16.48
CA CYS A 136 9.56 -10.44 -16.78
C CYS A 136 9.39 -10.27 -18.28
N THR A 137 8.18 -10.49 -18.77
CA THR A 137 7.84 -10.33 -20.19
C THR A 137 6.57 -9.52 -20.34
N LEU A 138 6.51 -8.77 -21.43
CA LEU A 138 5.32 -8.12 -21.91
C LEU A 138 5.00 -8.67 -23.31
N GLU A 139 3.75 -9.07 -23.53
CA GLU A 139 3.28 -9.69 -24.77
C GLU A 139 1.90 -9.15 -25.13
N ASP A 140 1.60 -8.94 -26.41
CA ASP A 140 0.25 -8.59 -26.84
C ASP A 140 -0.62 -9.84 -27.14
N ASP A 141 -1.88 -9.62 -27.50
CA ASP A 141 -2.83 -10.65 -27.91
C ASP A 141 -2.45 -11.37 -29.21
N ASN A 142 -1.57 -10.77 -30.03
CA ASN A 142 -1.01 -11.34 -31.25
C ASN A 142 0.27 -12.16 -31.00
N GLY A 143 0.75 -12.22 -29.75
CA GLY A 143 1.97 -12.92 -29.37
C GLY A 143 3.26 -12.15 -29.65
N ASN A 144 3.17 -10.86 -30.00
CA ASN A 144 4.35 -10.00 -30.14
C ASN A 144 4.92 -9.72 -28.75
N LYS A 145 6.23 -9.88 -28.61
CA LYS A 145 6.94 -9.62 -27.35
C LYS A 145 7.66 -8.29 -27.41
N PHE A 146 7.61 -7.56 -26.31
CA PHE A 146 8.28 -6.27 -26.17
C PHE A 146 9.56 -6.42 -25.39
N ASP A 147 10.62 -5.75 -25.87
CA ASP A 147 11.94 -5.80 -25.25
C ASP A 147 12.02 -4.89 -24.02
N VAL A 148 12.71 -5.38 -22.99
CA VAL A 148 13.07 -4.57 -21.83
C VAL A 148 14.15 -3.56 -22.26
N VAL A 149 13.83 -2.27 -22.18
CA VAL A 149 14.74 -1.16 -22.53
C VAL A 149 15.42 -0.56 -21.31
N TYR A 150 14.84 -0.73 -20.12
CA TYR A 150 15.40 -0.23 -18.88
C TYR A 150 14.90 -1.05 -17.70
N ARG A 151 15.75 -1.26 -16.69
CA ARG A 151 15.40 -1.98 -15.47
C ARG A 151 16.21 -1.47 -14.29
N VAL A 152 15.54 -1.20 -13.18
CA VAL A 152 16.16 -0.83 -11.90
C VAL A 152 15.58 -1.71 -10.81
N LYS A 153 16.43 -2.19 -9.90
CA LYS A 153 16.07 -3.11 -8.84
C LYS A 153 16.63 -2.65 -7.50
N ARG A 154 15.77 -2.40 -6.51
CA ARG A 154 16.20 -2.07 -5.14
C ARG A 154 15.76 -3.14 -4.17
N GLU A 155 16.71 -3.67 -3.42
CA GLU A 155 16.43 -4.65 -2.39
C GLU A 155 16.39 -3.99 -1.02
N ARG A 156 15.50 -4.50 -0.16
CA ARG A 156 15.36 -4.07 1.21
C ARG A 156 15.27 -5.29 2.10
N ASP A 157 16.25 -5.40 2.99
CA ASP A 157 16.30 -6.43 4.02
C ASP A 157 16.43 -5.75 5.38
N VAL A 158 15.34 -5.76 6.14
CA VAL A 158 15.28 -5.14 7.46
C VAL A 158 14.91 -6.19 8.50
N THR A 159 15.83 -6.46 9.41
CA THR A 159 15.60 -7.29 10.59
C THR A 159 15.26 -6.38 11.76
N LEU A 160 14.04 -6.49 12.30
CA LEU A 160 13.64 -5.76 13.51
C LEU A 160 13.94 -6.55 14.78
N THR A 161 13.79 -7.88 14.72
CA THR A 161 14.14 -8.82 15.79
C THR A 161 14.57 -10.15 15.17
N ASP A 162 15.11 -11.06 15.96
CA ASP A 162 15.48 -12.42 15.52
C ASP A 162 14.31 -13.20 14.87
N SER A 163 13.06 -12.77 15.08
CA SER A 163 11.86 -13.40 14.52
C SER A 163 11.11 -12.54 13.50
N ILE A 164 11.47 -11.27 13.32
CA ILE A 164 10.78 -10.33 12.43
C ILE A 164 11.77 -9.80 11.41
N ARG A 165 11.68 -10.33 10.19
CA ARG A 165 12.46 -9.92 9.03
C ARG A 165 11.53 -9.46 7.90
N TYR A 166 11.82 -8.31 7.33
CA TYR A 166 11.14 -7.74 6.19
C TYR A 166 12.07 -7.76 4.99
N GLN A 167 11.77 -8.63 4.04
CA GLN A 167 12.51 -8.79 2.80
C GLN A 167 11.62 -8.41 1.63
N TYR A 168 11.98 -7.33 0.94
CA TYR A 168 11.29 -6.84 -0.24
C TYR A 168 12.28 -6.52 -1.35
N VAL A 169 11.86 -6.74 -2.58
CA VAL A 169 12.50 -6.26 -3.79
C VAL A 169 11.52 -5.34 -4.48
N PHE A 170 11.99 -4.14 -4.82
CA PHE A 170 11.27 -3.20 -5.66
C PHE A 170 11.93 -3.16 -7.02
N GLU A 171 11.17 -3.37 -8.08
CA GLU A 171 11.69 -3.28 -9.43
C GLU A 171 10.86 -2.31 -10.27
N ARG A 172 11.53 -1.63 -11.20
CA ARG A 172 10.95 -0.79 -12.23
C ARG A 172 11.45 -1.33 -13.55
N ILE A 173 10.56 -1.79 -14.41
CA ILE A 173 10.91 -2.43 -15.69
C ILE A 173 10.21 -1.69 -16.80
N SER A 174 10.97 -1.09 -17.72
CA SER A 174 10.44 -0.45 -18.91
C SER A 174 10.53 -1.35 -20.13
N PHE A 175 9.45 -1.41 -20.89
CA PHE A 175 9.33 -2.07 -22.18
C PHE A 175 9.21 -1.02 -23.27
N GLY A 176 10.02 -1.15 -24.31
CA GLY A 176 10.04 -0.20 -25.43
C GLY A 176 9.21 -0.65 -26.63
N ASN A 177 8.89 0.30 -27.51
CA ASN A 177 8.08 0.10 -28.71
C ASN A 177 6.67 -0.41 -28.40
N VAL A 178 6.11 -0.01 -27.26
CA VAL A 178 4.74 -0.33 -26.86
C VAL A 178 3.83 0.78 -27.38
N TYR A 179 2.81 0.40 -28.14
CA TYR A 179 1.84 1.33 -28.72
C TYR A 179 0.48 1.09 -28.09
N ILE A 180 -0.02 2.09 -27.34
CA ILE A 180 -1.33 2.07 -26.73
C ILE A 180 -2.13 3.22 -27.32
N ASP A 181 -3.34 2.93 -27.83
CA ASP A 181 -4.27 3.99 -28.21
C ASP A 181 -4.90 4.58 -26.95
N VAL A 182 -4.35 5.68 -26.48
CA VAL A 182 -4.84 6.35 -25.28
C VAL A 182 -6.17 7.09 -25.49
N SER A 183 -6.60 7.32 -26.74
CA SER A 183 -7.69 8.25 -27.05
C SER A 183 -9.06 7.85 -26.46
N GLN A 184 -9.30 6.54 -26.31
CA GLN A 184 -10.58 6.00 -25.82
C GLN A 184 -10.60 5.74 -24.30
N ASN A 185 -9.43 5.75 -23.65
CA ASN A 185 -9.23 5.20 -22.31
C ASN A 185 -8.88 6.25 -21.24
N ILE A 186 -8.67 7.50 -21.65
CA ILE A 186 -8.33 8.58 -20.73
C ILE A 186 -9.55 8.91 -19.87
N ILE A 187 -9.39 8.74 -18.55
CA ILE A 187 -10.32 9.25 -17.55
C ILE A 187 -10.12 10.78 -17.49
N ASN A 188 -10.59 11.50 -18.51
CA ASN A 188 -10.59 12.96 -18.48
C ASN A 188 -11.55 13.40 -17.37
N ARG A 189 -11.01 14.00 -16.31
CA ARG A 189 -11.78 14.58 -15.20
C ARG A 189 -12.63 15.77 -15.67
N ASP A 190 -13.79 15.49 -16.24
CA ASP A 190 -15.00 16.29 -16.05
C ASP A 190 -16.03 15.58 -15.16
N TYR A 191 -15.77 14.31 -14.81
CA TYR A 191 -16.46 13.62 -13.73
C TYR A 191 -15.44 13.27 -12.65
N SER A 192 -15.52 14.01 -11.53
CA SER A 192 -14.84 13.70 -10.29
C SER A 192 -15.35 12.37 -9.73
N VAL A 193 -14.84 11.25 -10.24
CA VAL A 193 -14.83 10.02 -9.46
C VAL A 193 -13.65 10.17 -8.52
N ASP A 194 -13.98 10.42 -7.26
CA ASP A 194 -13.03 10.53 -6.17
C ASP A 194 -12.44 9.13 -5.88
N ILE A 195 -11.46 8.71 -6.69
CA ILE A 195 -10.76 7.41 -6.55
C ILE A 195 -10.07 7.31 -5.17
N SER A 196 -9.85 8.46 -4.50
CA SER A 196 -9.32 8.49 -3.13
C SER A 196 -10.28 7.87 -2.09
N GLY A 197 -11.58 7.80 -2.40
CA GLY A 197 -12.58 7.13 -1.58
C GLY A 197 -12.63 5.60 -1.76
N GLU A 198 -12.25 5.08 -2.94
CA GLU A 198 -12.34 3.64 -3.22
C GLU A 198 -11.17 2.85 -2.63
N PHE A 199 -9.97 3.41 -2.61
CA PHE A 199 -8.84 2.80 -1.88
C PHE A 199 -9.04 2.83 -0.35
N SER A 200 -9.80 3.78 0.18
CA SER A 200 -10.13 3.82 1.62
C SER A 200 -11.18 2.77 2.02
N LYS A 201 -11.96 2.23 1.07
CA LYS A 201 -12.92 1.13 1.33
C LYS A 201 -12.26 -0.25 1.27
N PHE A 202 -11.12 -0.38 0.58
CA PHE A 202 -10.40 -1.65 0.48
C PHE A 202 -9.80 -2.14 1.82
N GLU A 203 -9.64 -1.26 2.81
CA GLU A 203 -9.19 -1.64 4.15
C GLU A 203 -10.33 -1.97 5.14
N SER A 204 -11.60 -1.69 4.82
CA SER A 204 -12.72 -1.92 5.77
C SER A 204 -13.61 -3.12 5.48
N ASP A 205 -13.73 -3.56 4.23
CA ASP A 205 -14.79 -4.50 3.85
C ASP A 205 -14.21 -5.85 3.37
N ILE A 206 -13.62 -6.58 4.31
CA ILE A 206 -13.50 -8.05 4.20
C ILE A 206 -14.85 -8.62 4.62
N GLU A 207 -15.83 -8.66 3.71
CA GLU A 207 -16.99 -9.55 3.83
C GLU A 207 -17.79 -9.56 2.51
N ASP A 208 -17.78 -10.73 1.85
CA ASP A 208 -18.78 -11.24 0.88
C ASP A 208 -18.84 -10.63 -0.55
N TYR A 209 -18.05 -11.21 -1.46
CA TYR A 209 -18.07 -10.92 -2.91
C TYR A 209 -18.91 -11.93 -3.73
N SER A 210 -20.03 -12.43 -3.18
CA SER A 210 -20.95 -13.30 -3.94
C SER A 210 -22.11 -12.55 -4.63
N ALA A 211 -22.28 -11.24 -4.39
CA ALA A 211 -23.48 -10.51 -4.80
C ALA A 211 -23.32 -9.48 -5.96
N TYR A 212 -22.10 -9.26 -6.48
CA TYR A 212 -21.88 -8.31 -7.59
C TYR A 212 -21.72 -8.97 -8.98
N ILE A 213 -21.92 -10.28 -9.08
CA ILE A 213 -21.83 -11.06 -10.33
C ILE A 213 -23.25 -11.45 -10.81
N ASP A 214 -24.19 -10.50 -10.98
CA ASP A 214 -25.41 -10.86 -11.72
C ASP A 214 -26.23 -9.71 -12.36
N GLN A 215 -25.68 -8.51 -12.56
CA GLN A 215 -26.40 -7.45 -13.29
C GLN A 215 -25.54 -6.72 -14.31
N SER A 216 -25.22 -7.42 -15.39
CA SER A 216 -24.99 -6.81 -16.72
C SER A 216 -24.93 -7.91 -17.79
N LYS A 217 -26.02 -8.69 -17.90
CA LYS A 217 -26.34 -9.40 -19.14
C LYS A 217 -27.37 -8.54 -19.88
N ASP A 218 -26.90 -7.85 -20.90
CA ASP A 218 -27.54 -7.71 -22.22
C ASP A 218 -27.03 -6.43 -22.89
N GLU A 219 -25.98 -6.57 -23.71
CA GLU A 219 -25.98 -6.14 -25.12
C GLU A 219 -24.68 -6.63 -25.78
N PHE A 220 -24.83 -7.52 -26.75
CA PHE A 220 -23.76 -8.09 -27.56
C PHE A 220 -23.39 -7.06 -28.64
N GLU A 221 -22.54 -6.08 -28.29
CA GLU A 221 -21.86 -5.29 -29.31
C GLU A 221 -20.64 -6.05 -29.82
N GLN A 222 -20.53 -6.11 -31.15
CA GLN A 222 -19.47 -6.80 -31.87
C GLN A 222 -18.09 -6.36 -31.35
N SER A 223 -17.35 -7.30 -30.78
CA SER A 223 -16.01 -7.06 -30.25
C SER A 223 -15.09 -6.51 -31.35
N LEU A 224 -14.82 -5.21 -31.28
CA LEU A 224 -13.58 -4.64 -31.76
C LEU A 224 -12.44 -5.50 -31.18
N VAL A 225 -11.46 -5.84 -32.01
CA VAL A 225 -10.28 -6.61 -31.60
C VAL A 225 -9.63 -5.83 -30.46
N LYS A 226 -9.78 -6.32 -29.22
CA LYS A 226 -9.33 -5.62 -28.03
C LYS A 226 -7.82 -5.74 -27.93
N ASN A 227 -7.08 -4.63 -28.03
CA ASN A 227 -5.63 -4.66 -27.84
C ASN A 227 -5.34 -4.98 -26.38
N LYS A 228 -4.84 -6.18 -26.08
CA LYS A 228 -4.50 -6.59 -24.70
C LYS A 228 -3.01 -6.72 -24.54
N LEU A 229 -2.49 -6.21 -23.43
CA LEU A 229 -1.11 -6.41 -23.02
C LEU A 229 -1.06 -7.33 -21.80
N TYR A 230 -0.30 -8.41 -21.91
CA TYR A 230 -0.10 -9.40 -20.87
C TYR A 230 1.26 -9.21 -20.23
N PHE A 231 1.27 -8.93 -18.94
CA PHE A 231 2.49 -8.88 -18.15
C PHE A 231 2.66 -10.18 -17.35
N LYS A 232 3.82 -10.81 -17.48
CA LYS A 232 4.14 -12.11 -16.85
C LYS A 232 5.48 -12.05 -16.13
N VAL A 233 5.54 -12.69 -14.97
CA VAL A 233 6.74 -12.83 -14.13
C VAL A 233 7.04 -14.30 -13.94
N TYR A 234 8.30 -14.68 -14.14
CA TYR A 234 8.80 -16.05 -14.10
C TYR A 234 9.97 -16.17 -13.13
N ALA A 235 10.12 -17.36 -12.53
CA ALA A 235 11.27 -17.69 -11.69
C ALA A 235 12.59 -17.77 -12.49
N SER A 236 12.51 -18.12 -13.78
CA SER A 236 13.65 -18.16 -14.70
C SER A 236 13.18 -18.06 -16.15
N GLU A 237 14.07 -17.70 -17.06
CA GLU A 237 13.80 -17.60 -18.51
C GLU A 237 13.27 -18.90 -19.13
N LYS A 238 13.64 -20.06 -18.56
CA LYS A 238 13.21 -21.39 -19.04
C LYS A 238 11.91 -21.87 -18.41
N SER A 239 11.33 -21.10 -17.49
CA SER A 239 10.12 -21.50 -16.80
C SER A 239 8.91 -21.35 -17.73
N GLU A 240 8.13 -22.41 -17.89
CA GLU A 240 6.91 -22.39 -18.70
C GLU A 240 5.72 -21.80 -17.94
N THR A 241 5.75 -21.88 -16.61
CA THR A 241 4.65 -21.42 -15.74
C THR A 241 5.04 -20.10 -15.07
N PRO A 242 4.28 -19.01 -15.29
CA PRO A 242 4.54 -17.75 -14.60
C PRO A 242 4.20 -17.86 -13.11
N LEU A 243 5.00 -17.19 -12.28
CA LEU A 243 4.70 -16.93 -10.87
C LEU A 243 3.54 -15.93 -10.72
N PHE A 244 3.41 -15.03 -11.68
CA PHE A 244 2.37 -14.02 -11.77
C PHE A 244 2.10 -13.69 -13.24
N SER A 245 0.83 -13.57 -13.61
CA SER A 245 0.38 -13.18 -14.94
C SER A 245 -0.87 -12.34 -14.79
N CYS A 246 -0.96 -11.24 -15.53
CA CYS A 246 -2.11 -10.35 -15.56
C CYS A 246 -2.25 -9.69 -16.93
N VAL A 247 -3.45 -9.21 -17.24
CA VAL A 247 -3.66 -8.23 -18.30
C VAL A 247 -3.33 -6.87 -17.70
N ILE A 248 -2.22 -6.26 -18.13
CA ILE A 248 -1.78 -4.96 -17.58
C ILE A 248 -2.55 -3.78 -18.19
N TYR A 249 -2.98 -3.94 -19.45
CA TYR A 249 -3.78 -2.98 -20.19
C TYR A 249 -4.68 -3.72 -21.19
N ASP A 250 -5.89 -3.21 -21.36
CA ASP A 250 -6.80 -3.45 -22.47
C ASP A 250 -7.58 -2.17 -22.80
N ASP A 251 -8.37 -2.19 -23.88
CA ASP A 251 -9.19 -1.05 -24.30
C ASP A 251 -10.28 -0.64 -23.29
N ASP A 252 -10.46 -1.36 -22.18
CA ASP A 252 -11.35 -0.96 -21.07
C ASP A 252 -10.55 -0.48 -19.84
N THR A 253 -9.21 -0.55 -19.89
CA THR A 253 -8.33 -0.21 -18.77
C THR A 253 -8.26 1.32 -18.61
N PRO A 254 -8.57 1.86 -17.42
CA PRO A 254 -8.57 3.30 -17.21
C PRO A 254 -7.16 3.89 -17.19
N LEU A 255 -6.98 5.03 -17.86
CA LEU A 255 -5.72 5.78 -17.92
C LEU A 255 -5.88 7.17 -17.28
N GLU A 256 -4.96 7.55 -16.39
CA GLU A 256 -4.93 8.89 -15.78
C GLU A 256 -3.65 9.63 -16.20
N GLN A 257 -3.80 10.74 -16.92
CA GLN A 257 -2.65 11.60 -17.24
C GLN A 257 -2.14 12.29 -15.97
N PHE A 258 -0.82 12.29 -15.76
CA PHE A 258 -0.21 13.00 -14.65
C PHE A 258 1.04 13.78 -15.06
N ALA A 259 1.37 14.81 -14.29
CA ALA A 259 2.59 15.59 -14.50
C ALA A 259 3.82 14.75 -14.13
N PHE A 260 4.49 14.19 -15.14
CA PHE A 260 5.72 13.44 -14.96
C PHE A 260 6.82 14.32 -14.34
N ARG A 261 7.65 13.71 -13.50
CA ARG A 261 8.82 14.35 -12.90
C ARG A 261 9.99 13.41 -13.05
N LEU A 262 11.13 13.97 -13.41
CA LEU A 262 12.37 13.21 -13.46
C LEU A 262 12.67 12.62 -12.06
N PRO A 263 13.04 11.33 -11.99
CA PRO A 263 13.47 10.74 -10.73
C PRO A 263 14.77 11.37 -10.24
N ASP A 264 14.94 11.45 -8.92
CA ASP A 264 16.20 11.88 -8.32
C ASP A 264 17.32 10.91 -8.73
N ASP A 265 18.53 11.44 -8.93
CA ASP A 265 19.72 10.67 -9.35
C ASP A 265 20.01 9.46 -8.45
N GLU A 266 19.64 9.52 -7.18
CA GLU A 266 19.78 8.41 -6.22
C GLU A 266 18.96 7.16 -6.58
N TYR A 267 17.87 7.33 -7.36
CA TYR A 267 17.03 6.23 -7.82
C TYR A 267 17.43 5.72 -9.21
N ILE A 268 18.15 6.53 -9.99
CA ILE A 268 18.62 6.20 -11.33
C ILE A 268 19.96 5.47 -11.27
N ARG A 269 20.85 5.92 -10.39
CA ARG A 269 22.22 5.40 -10.29
C ARG A 269 22.25 4.22 -9.32
N GLN A 270 22.69 3.07 -9.81
CA GLN A 270 23.18 2.00 -8.95
C GLN A 270 24.70 1.83 -9.14
N PRO A 271 25.44 1.46 -8.08
CA PRO A 271 26.80 0.93 -8.22
C PRO A 271 26.81 -0.40 -8.97
#